data_AF-A0A9P8B0H3-F1
#
_entry.id   AF-A0A9P8B0H3-F1
#
_cell.length_a   1.000
_cell.length_b   1.000
_cell.length_c   1.000
_cell.angle_alpha   90.00
_cell.angle_beta   90.00
_cell.angle_gamma   90.00
#
_symmetry.space_group_name_H-M   'P 1'
#
loop_
_entity.id
_entity.type
_entity.pdbx_description
1 polymer ?
#
loop_
_entity_poly.entity_id
_entity_poly.type
_entity_poly.pdbx_seq_one_letter_code
_entity_poly.pdbx_strand_id
1 'polypeptide(L)'
;MGGGMGGGMGGMGGMGLDNGMQAQQMQAQMSRQMQFMPMGQMQASAPQVPLGRAGEHVGDRVKPWTAGDHYGPVLQPFLIHKLGAKPLLNPLLQPPPDDLGREYLKWDMLHSPNTCQSSKDAGNVSWSSGRGEPATFPRVTSIVLYIERQLASIQINAANKDVGVTCGDVIDGIAHFMRRIVTKDEVDTFGAADKKMAVTAYRRHRSTAPGMPGGALPREMIRMDLLGPYTVFGGVQKSDGLIQRRCNSDFPCAFELLCIQMPMTQSEIRDLQARQRAEEERRRAREEAEVQRREEDIRRREAEVQRREAAQETRQRELTAEDAHSSSGRPGRSVSRSGSTAASSRTSSTTRTGITSVSRSSSRRTPAATVETISDDDDQ
;
A
#
# COMPACT_ATOMS: atom_id res chain seq x y z
N MET A 1 30.32 -29.79 -22.89
CA MET A 1 29.83 -29.72 -24.27
C MET A 1 28.56 -28.89 -24.28
N GLY A 2 28.47 -27.88 -25.14
CA GLY A 2 27.32 -26.96 -25.23
C GLY A 2 27.69 -25.51 -24.97
N GLY A 3 28.60 -24.95 -25.78
CA GLY A 3 28.86 -23.52 -25.85
C GLY A 3 27.81 -22.82 -26.72
N GLY A 4 27.42 -21.62 -26.30
CA GLY A 4 26.55 -20.72 -27.06
C GLY A 4 27.20 -19.35 -27.13
N MET A 5 27.80 -19.06 -28.29
CA MET A 5 28.39 -17.79 -28.69
C MET A 5 27.31 -16.82 -29.19
N GLY A 6 27.64 -15.52 -29.18
CA GLY A 6 27.06 -14.50 -30.07
C GLY A 6 26.16 -13.50 -29.35
N GLY A 7 26.28 -12.19 -29.54
CA GLY A 7 27.08 -11.43 -30.49
C GLY A 7 26.97 -9.94 -30.15
N GLY A 8 28.03 -9.20 -30.44
CA GLY A 8 28.08 -7.75 -30.27
C GLY A 8 27.38 -7.00 -31.40
N MET A 9 26.86 -5.83 -31.04
CA MET A 9 26.60 -4.65 -31.88
C MET A 9 26.87 -3.46 -30.94
N GLY A 10 27.72 -2.46 -31.22
CA GLY A 10 28.21 -1.96 -32.50
C GLY A 10 27.28 -0.86 -33.02
N GLY A 11 27.60 0.42 -32.75
CA GLY A 11 26.93 1.59 -33.33
C GLY A 11 26.98 2.80 -32.38
N MET A 12 27.99 3.67 -32.46
CA MET A 12 28.15 4.82 -33.37
C MET A 12 27.14 5.97 -33.16
N GLY A 13 27.68 7.14 -32.82
CA GLY A 13 27.34 8.39 -33.51
C GLY A 13 26.67 9.50 -32.71
N GLY A 14 27.23 10.71 -32.80
CA GLY A 14 26.59 12.00 -32.47
C GLY A 14 27.27 12.71 -31.30
N MET A 15 28.38 13.45 -31.46
CA MET A 15 28.54 14.77 -32.10
C MET A 15 27.60 15.87 -31.57
N GLY A 16 28.23 16.90 -30.98
CA GLY A 16 27.75 18.28 -30.84
C GLY A 16 27.04 18.58 -29.52
N LEU A 17 27.13 19.75 -28.90
CA LEU A 17 27.80 21.02 -29.13
C LEU A 17 27.85 21.65 -27.71
N ASP A 18 29.01 22.11 -27.25
CA ASP A 18 29.32 23.53 -27.20
C ASP A 18 28.26 24.37 -26.43
N ASN A 19 28.54 24.63 -25.15
CA ASN A 19 28.02 25.80 -24.44
C ASN A 19 28.90 26.10 -23.22
N GLY A 20 30.13 26.52 -23.51
CA GLY A 20 30.90 27.35 -22.59
C GLY A 20 30.59 28.82 -22.88
N MET A 21 29.94 29.52 -21.95
CA MET A 21 30.09 30.97 -21.71
C MET A 21 29.02 31.44 -20.71
N GLN A 22 29.42 31.64 -19.45
CA GLN A 22 29.01 32.78 -18.60
C GLN A 22 29.55 32.58 -17.17
N ALA A 23 30.87 32.71 -17.05
CA ALA A 23 31.56 32.89 -15.79
C ALA A 23 32.46 34.12 -15.93
N GLN A 24 31.88 35.32 -15.80
CA GLN A 24 32.61 36.57 -15.50
C GLN A 24 31.64 37.76 -15.59
N GLN A 25 31.11 38.21 -14.45
CA GLN A 25 30.82 39.63 -14.12
C GLN A 25 29.86 39.69 -12.93
N MET A 26 30.40 39.77 -11.71
CA MET A 26 29.80 40.53 -10.60
C MET A 26 30.76 40.56 -9.39
N GLN A 27 32.01 40.94 -9.64
CA GLN A 27 33.03 41.13 -8.61
C GLN A 27 33.75 42.47 -8.81
N ALA A 28 32.99 43.58 -8.82
CA ALA A 28 33.57 44.93 -8.82
C ALA A 28 32.49 46.01 -8.52
N GLN A 29 32.01 46.13 -7.27
CA GLN A 29 31.31 47.38 -6.89
C GLN A 29 31.16 47.73 -5.40
N MET A 30 31.98 47.19 -4.47
CA MET A 30 31.88 47.59 -3.04
C MET A 30 33.21 48.00 -2.41
N SER A 31 33.96 48.85 -3.11
CA SER A 31 35.11 49.56 -2.56
C SER A 31 35.02 51.06 -2.90
N ARG A 32 34.14 51.80 -2.20
CA ARG A 32 34.13 53.28 -2.17
C ARG A 32 33.12 53.82 -1.15
N GLN A 33 33.51 53.90 0.12
CA GLN A 33 33.30 55.12 0.91
C GLN A 33 34.08 55.06 2.23
N MET A 34 35.19 55.78 2.23
CA MET A 34 35.89 56.27 3.41
C MET A 34 35.30 57.64 3.80
N GLN A 35 35.45 57.96 5.08
CA GLN A 35 35.46 59.31 5.71
C GLN A 35 34.12 60.01 5.96
N PHE A 36 33.75 60.18 7.23
CA PHE A 36 33.96 61.41 8.02
C PHE A 36 33.62 61.19 9.52
N MET A 37 34.38 61.84 10.41
CA MET A 37 34.36 61.73 11.90
C MET A 37 33.13 62.40 12.56
N PRO A 38 32.85 62.18 13.87
CA PRO A 38 33.48 63.04 14.90
C PRO A 38 33.87 62.33 16.21
N MET A 39 34.97 62.83 16.79
CA MET A 39 35.40 62.58 18.18
C MET A 39 34.48 63.34 19.15
N GLY A 40 33.71 62.60 19.95
CA GLY A 40 32.84 63.12 21.00
C GLY A 40 33.20 62.55 22.37
N GLN A 41 33.71 63.44 23.22
CA GLN A 41 33.83 63.43 24.68
C GLN A 41 33.67 62.10 25.45
N MET A 42 34.78 61.69 26.06
CA MET A 42 34.83 60.80 27.22
C MET A 42 34.18 61.47 28.44
N GLN A 43 33.08 60.89 28.92
CA GLN A 43 32.61 61.07 30.28
C GLN A 43 32.91 59.77 31.04
N ALA A 44 33.88 59.84 31.95
CA ALA A 44 34.24 58.73 32.83
C ALA A 44 33.16 58.54 33.89
N SER A 45 32.15 57.73 33.58
CA SER A 45 31.25 57.15 34.57
C SER A 45 31.99 56.00 35.27
N ALA A 46 32.05 56.07 36.60
CA ALA A 46 32.61 55.02 37.44
C ALA A 46 31.98 53.66 37.08
N PRO A 47 32.77 52.56 37.04
CA PRO A 47 32.25 51.24 36.72
C PRO A 47 31.30 50.81 37.84
N GLN A 48 30.01 51.06 37.63
CA GLN A 48 28.96 50.35 38.35
C GLN A 48 29.08 48.91 37.88
N VAL A 49 29.78 48.09 38.66
CA VAL A 49 29.78 46.64 38.52
C VAL A 49 28.31 46.25 38.60
N PRO A 50 27.66 45.85 37.50
CA PRO A 50 26.33 45.30 37.58
C PRO A 50 26.52 44.07 38.46
N LEU A 51 25.87 44.05 39.63
CA LEU A 51 25.58 42.81 40.33
C LEU A 51 24.81 41.98 39.32
N GLY A 52 25.55 41.21 38.52
CA GLY A 52 25.03 40.31 37.53
C GLY A 52 24.07 39.42 38.29
N ARG A 53 22.77 39.63 38.07
CA ARG A 53 21.73 38.63 38.36
C ARG A 53 22.37 37.31 38.05
N ALA A 54 22.51 36.46 39.08
CA ALA A 54 23.09 35.12 39.01
C ALA A 54 22.94 34.61 37.58
N GLY A 55 24.04 34.78 36.84
CA GLY A 55 24.02 34.68 35.39
C GLY A 55 23.43 33.33 35.06
N GLU A 56 22.56 33.31 34.05
CA GLU A 56 22.18 32.09 33.34
C GLU A 56 23.34 31.10 33.45
N HIS A 57 23.14 30.00 34.17
CA HIS A 57 24.14 28.94 34.24
C HIS A 57 24.32 28.43 32.81
N VAL A 58 25.27 29.04 32.10
CA VAL A 58 25.68 28.72 30.72
C VAL A 58 26.20 27.28 30.65
N GLY A 59 26.49 26.65 31.79
CA GLY A 59 26.96 25.28 31.89
C GLY A 59 25.92 24.17 31.74
N ASP A 60 24.61 24.44 31.78
CA ASP A 60 23.62 23.36 31.99
C ASP A 60 22.49 23.26 30.95
N ARG A 61 22.61 23.96 29.81
CA ARG A 61 21.64 23.84 28.71
C ARG A 61 22.15 22.89 27.64
N VAL A 62 22.34 21.62 27.99
CA VAL A 62 22.50 20.57 26.99
C VAL A 62 21.25 20.56 26.11
N LYS A 63 21.42 20.63 24.78
CA LYS A 63 20.26 20.62 23.87
C LYS A 63 19.49 19.30 24.10
N PRO A 64 18.15 19.31 24.19
CA PRO A 64 17.36 18.13 24.52
C PRO A 64 17.69 16.86 23.72
N TRP A 65 18.08 17.05 22.45
CA TRP A 65 18.32 16.00 21.46
C TRP A 65 19.81 15.71 21.23
N THR A 66 20.71 16.13 22.12
CA THR A 66 22.14 15.86 21.96
C THR A 66 22.37 14.34 21.97
N ALA A 67 23.11 13.79 21.02
CA ALA A 67 23.41 12.36 21.06
C ALA A 67 24.45 12.05 22.16
N GLY A 68 24.30 10.94 22.88
CA GLY A 68 25.27 10.46 23.87
C GLY A 68 24.66 10.12 25.23
N ASP A 69 25.50 9.67 26.15
CA ASP A 69 25.18 9.26 27.53
C ASP A 69 25.42 10.37 28.57
N HIS A 70 26.05 11.47 28.17
CA HIS A 70 26.64 12.48 29.04
C HIS A 70 25.66 13.45 29.71
N TYR A 71 24.34 13.30 29.57
CA TYR A 71 23.39 14.26 30.16
C TYR A 71 22.06 13.65 30.61
N GLY A 72 21.72 13.89 31.88
CA GLY A 72 20.46 13.47 32.49
C GLY A 72 20.29 11.94 32.61
N PRO A 73 19.39 11.46 33.49
CA PRO A 73 19.12 10.03 33.60
C PRO A 73 18.27 9.53 32.42
N VAL A 74 18.46 8.27 32.03
CA VAL A 74 17.51 7.54 31.19
C VAL A 74 16.44 6.92 32.08
N LEU A 75 15.19 7.33 31.87
CA LEU A 75 14.07 6.95 32.74
C LEU A 75 13.34 5.73 32.19
N GLN A 76 12.91 4.83 33.07
CA GLN A 76 11.94 3.80 32.69
C GLN A 76 10.55 4.43 32.51
N PRO A 77 9.69 3.93 31.60
CA PRO A 77 8.34 4.47 31.41
C PRO A 77 7.53 4.57 32.72
N PHE A 78 7.68 3.59 33.61
CA PHE A 78 7.06 3.62 34.93
C PHE A 78 7.47 4.84 35.78
N LEU A 79 8.75 5.23 35.73
CA LEU A 79 9.24 6.42 36.43
C LEU A 79 8.70 7.69 35.79
N ILE A 80 8.60 7.75 34.45
CA ILE A 80 7.98 8.87 33.73
C ILE A 80 6.54 9.09 34.23
N HIS A 81 5.75 8.02 34.37
CA HIS A 81 4.39 8.10 34.91
C HIS A 81 4.35 8.56 36.36
N LYS A 82 5.17 7.99 37.25
CA LYS A 82 5.25 8.40 38.66
C LYS A 82 5.65 9.86 38.84
N LEU A 83 6.53 10.37 37.99
CA LEU A 83 6.98 11.77 38.00
C LEU A 83 6.00 12.72 37.32
N GLY A 84 4.95 12.20 36.67
CA GLY A 84 4.03 13.01 35.86
C GLY A 84 4.72 13.70 34.67
N ALA A 85 5.89 13.18 34.25
CA ALA A 85 6.64 13.75 33.14
C ALA A 85 5.94 13.45 31.81
N LYS A 86 5.87 14.45 30.93
CA LYS A 86 5.29 14.29 29.59
C LYS A 86 6.43 14.20 28.58
N PRO A 87 6.77 12.99 28.09
CA PRO A 87 7.86 12.85 27.14
C PRO A 87 7.53 13.60 25.85
N LEU A 88 8.44 14.48 25.45
CA LEU A 88 8.41 15.16 24.15
C LEU A 88 9.07 14.25 23.12
N LEU A 89 8.48 14.13 21.94
CA LEU A 89 9.05 13.33 20.85
C LEU A 89 10.05 14.15 20.04
N ASN A 90 11.15 13.53 19.61
CA ASN A 90 12.14 14.16 18.74
C ASN A 90 11.45 14.67 17.45
N PRO A 91 11.65 15.95 17.07
CA PRO A 91 11.02 16.53 15.89
C PRO A 91 11.31 15.79 14.58
N LEU A 92 12.41 15.04 14.49
CA LEU A 92 12.77 14.24 13.32
C LEU A 92 11.84 13.04 13.10
N LEU A 93 11.29 12.49 14.18
CA LEU A 93 10.32 11.39 14.14
C LEU A 93 8.89 11.90 13.98
N GLN A 94 8.62 13.18 14.21
CA GLN A 94 7.28 13.74 14.10
C GLN A 94 6.81 13.76 12.64
N PRO A 95 5.49 13.90 12.40
CA PRO A 95 4.96 14.03 11.05
C PRO A 95 5.60 15.19 10.30
N PRO A 96 5.72 15.12 8.96
CA PRO A 96 6.21 16.23 8.15
C PRO A 96 5.41 17.50 8.46
N PRO A 97 6.04 18.66 8.66
CA PRO A 97 5.32 19.89 8.91
C PRO A 97 4.63 20.38 7.62
N ASP A 98 3.59 21.20 7.77
CA ASP A 98 2.91 21.81 6.62
C ASP A 98 3.81 22.81 5.87
N ASP A 99 4.73 23.46 6.59
CA ASP A 99 5.64 24.49 6.04
C ASP A 99 6.91 23.93 5.37
N LEU A 100 7.11 22.60 5.42
CA LEU A 100 8.32 21.90 4.96
C LEU A 100 9.66 22.48 5.47
N GLY A 101 9.65 23.40 6.44
CA GLY A 101 10.84 24.08 6.94
C GLY A 101 11.63 23.23 7.93
N ARG A 102 10.95 22.28 8.58
CA ARG A 102 11.55 21.32 9.52
C ARG A 102 12.04 20.08 8.79
N GLU A 103 13.15 19.55 9.30
CA GLU A 103 13.67 18.24 8.91
C GLU A 103 12.68 17.12 9.29
N TYR A 104 12.48 16.17 8.37
CA TYR A 104 11.63 15.00 8.58
C TYR A 104 12.18 13.80 7.82
N LEU A 105 11.75 12.59 8.21
CA LEU A 105 12.19 11.37 7.56
C LEU A 105 11.26 10.97 6.41
N LYS A 106 11.87 10.60 5.29
CA LYS A 106 11.22 10.01 4.11
C LYS A 106 11.60 8.54 4.07
N TRP A 107 10.63 7.67 4.26
CA TRP A 107 10.88 6.24 4.24
C TRP A 107 9.65 5.46 3.80
N ASP A 108 9.80 4.71 2.70
CA ASP A 108 8.87 3.64 2.37
C ASP A 108 9.28 2.38 3.12
N MET A 109 8.44 1.97 4.07
CA MET A 109 8.74 0.88 4.99
C MET A 109 8.79 -0.49 4.29
N LEU A 110 8.39 -0.59 3.01
CA LEU A 110 8.63 -1.76 2.18
C LEU A 110 10.13 -2.06 1.97
N HIS A 111 10.96 -1.02 2.03
CA HIS A 111 12.39 -1.11 1.79
C HIS A 111 13.18 -1.27 3.10
N SER A 112 14.50 -1.40 2.99
CA SER A 112 15.39 -1.50 4.16
C SER A 112 15.38 -0.18 4.95
N PRO A 113 15.56 -0.17 6.29
CA PRO A 113 15.73 1.08 7.03
C PRO A 113 16.91 1.92 6.53
N ASN A 114 17.90 1.31 5.86
CA ASN A 114 19.01 2.03 5.21
C ASN A 114 18.60 2.85 3.98
N THR A 115 17.37 2.71 3.49
CA THR A 115 16.82 3.58 2.44
C THR A 115 16.00 4.73 3.01
N CYS A 116 15.94 4.87 4.34
CA CYS A 116 15.37 6.04 4.98
C CYS A 116 16.27 7.25 4.72
N GLN A 117 15.65 8.38 4.38
CA GLN A 117 16.34 9.61 4.01
C GLN A 117 15.84 10.76 4.86
N SER A 118 16.74 11.68 5.24
CA SER A 118 16.30 12.97 5.77
C SER A 118 15.79 13.84 4.63
N SER A 119 14.82 14.70 4.90
CA SER A 119 14.35 15.69 3.93
C SER A 119 15.42 16.70 3.50
N LYS A 120 16.49 16.87 4.31
CA LYS A 120 17.65 17.72 4.00
C LYS A 120 18.76 17.00 3.24
N ASP A 121 18.79 15.67 3.29
CA ASP A 121 19.83 14.89 2.62
C ASP A 121 19.57 14.83 1.11
N ALA A 122 20.64 14.64 0.34
CA ALA A 122 20.51 14.36 -1.07
C ALA A 122 19.83 13.00 -1.29
N GLY A 123 19.01 12.86 -2.33
CA GLY A 123 18.12 11.71 -2.56
C GLY A 123 18.78 10.34 -2.76
N ASN A 124 20.11 10.23 -2.64
CA ASN A 124 20.85 8.96 -2.70
C ASN A 124 21.60 8.64 -1.40
N VAL A 125 21.41 9.43 -0.34
CA VAL A 125 22.14 9.29 0.92
C VAL A 125 21.18 8.79 1.99
N SER A 126 21.57 7.70 2.66
CA SER A 126 20.88 7.23 3.86
C SER A 126 21.04 8.28 4.96
N TRP A 127 19.96 8.54 5.69
CA TRP A 127 20.05 9.43 6.85
C TRP A 127 21.07 8.91 7.87
N SER A 128 21.98 9.78 8.27
CA SER A 128 22.94 9.53 9.35
C SER A 128 22.87 10.61 10.41
N SER A 129 22.58 11.85 10.00
CA SER A 129 22.26 12.96 10.90
C SER A 129 20.99 12.65 11.68
N GLY A 130 21.01 12.87 12.99
CA GLY A 130 19.85 12.63 13.86
C GLY A 130 19.61 11.17 14.28
N ARG A 131 20.24 10.18 13.63
CA ARG A 131 19.97 8.76 13.91
C ARG A 131 20.33 8.36 15.35
N GLY A 132 21.43 8.90 15.88
CA GLY A 132 21.87 8.66 17.26
C GLY A 132 21.25 9.60 18.30
N GLU A 133 20.38 10.53 17.90
CA GLU A 133 19.69 11.41 18.85
C GLU A 133 18.60 10.64 19.61
N PRO A 134 18.30 11.02 20.86
CA PRO A 134 17.23 10.37 21.61
C PRO A 134 15.87 10.61 20.93
N ALA A 135 15.04 9.58 20.91
CA ALA A 135 13.69 9.62 20.37
C ALA A 135 12.73 10.45 21.25
N THR A 136 13.03 10.57 22.54
CA THR A 136 12.22 11.34 23.49
C THR A 136 13.06 12.20 24.43
N PHE A 137 12.43 13.25 24.97
CA PHE A 137 12.97 14.05 26.06
C PHE A 137 11.91 14.15 27.19
N PRO A 138 12.19 13.67 28.42
CA PRO A 138 13.42 12.99 28.86
C PRO A 138 13.71 11.69 28.10
N ARG A 139 14.96 11.23 28.17
CA ARG A 139 15.40 9.97 27.54
C ARG A 139 14.74 8.79 28.24
N VAL A 140 14.28 7.79 27.50
CA VAL A 140 13.59 6.62 28.07
C VAL A 140 14.18 5.29 27.62
N THR A 141 14.03 4.25 28.45
CA THR A 141 14.56 2.91 28.14
C THR A 141 13.75 2.16 27.08
N SER A 142 12.48 2.52 26.91
CA SER A 142 11.58 1.88 25.95
C SER A 142 10.40 2.78 25.59
N ILE A 143 9.91 2.65 24.36
CA ILE A 143 8.65 3.26 23.90
C ILE A 143 7.73 2.20 23.32
N VAL A 144 6.43 2.50 23.25
CA VAL A 144 5.43 1.63 22.61
C VAL A 144 4.76 2.41 21.49
N LEU A 145 4.75 1.85 20.28
CA LEU A 145 4.04 2.43 19.14
C LEU A 145 2.75 1.66 18.87
N TYR A 146 1.66 2.39 18.69
CA TYR A 146 0.37 1.87 18.25
C TYR A 146 0.11 2.27 16.81
N ILE A 147 -0.47 1.33 16.06
CA ILE A 147 -0.95 1.58 14.70
C ILE A 147 -2.47 1.54 14.76
N GLU A 148 -3.12 2.48 14.07
CA GLU A 148 -4.58 2.57 14.04
C GLU A 148 -5.24 1.28 13.50
N ARG A 149 -4.62 0.61 12.52
CA ARG A 149 -5.16 -0.56 11.80
C ARG A 149 -5.17 -1.89 12.57
N GLN A 150 -5.61 -1.93 13.82
CA GLN A 150 -5.78 -3.16 14.62
C GLN A 150 -4.56 -4.10 14.77
N LEU A 151 -3.36 -3.70 14.32
CA LEU A 151 -2.12 -4.45 14.54
C LEU A 151 -1.72 -4.46 16.02
N ALA A 152 -0.91 -5.46 16.38
CA ALA A 152 -0.22 -5.51 17.67
C ALA A 152 0.67 -4.27 17.86
N SER A 153 0.87 -3.86 19.10
CA SER A 153 1.77 -2.76 19.42
C SER A 153 3.23 -3.13 19.16
N ILE A 154 4.03 -2.12 18.82
CA ILE A 154 5.46 -2.25 18.59
C ILE A 154 6.18 -1.79 19.86
N GLN A 155 6.79 -2.71 20.59
CA GLN A 155 7.66 -2.38 21.70
C GLN A 155 9.08 -2.16 21.18
N ILE A 156 9.63 -0.97 21.44
CA ILE A 156 10.98 -0.59 21.03
C ILE A 156 11.79 -0.32 22.29
N ASN A 157 12.84 -1.11 22.49
CA ASN A 157 13.75 -0.98 23.63
C ASN A 157 15.04 -0.31 23.16
N ALA A 158 15.66 0.47 24.04
CA ALA A 158 16.95 1.09 23.77
C ALA A 158 18.02 0.02 23.53
N ALA A 159 18.78 0.16 22.43
CA ALA A 159 19.94 -0.72 22.20
C ALA A 159 21.02 -0.52 23.27
N ASN A 160 21.18 0.73 23.74
CA ASN A 160 22.01 1.08 24.89
C ASN A 160 21.15 1.78 25.97
N LYS A 161 21.06 1.16 27.15
CA LYS A 161 20.24 1.66 28.27
C LYS A 161 20.73 2.99 28.84
N ASP A 162 22.02 3.32 28.71
CA ASP A 162 22.61 4.57 29.19
C ASP A 162 22.37 5.74 28.22
N VAL A 163 22.06 5.43 26.96
CA VAL A 163 21.67 6.41 25.93
C VAL A 163 20.15 6.60 25.91
N GLY A 164 19.40 5.53 26.10
CA GLY A 164 17.94 5.50 25.90
C GLY A 164 17.57 5.20 24.44
N VAL A 165 16.27 5.16 24.15
CA VAL A 165 15.77 4.89 22.79
C VAL A 165 16.19 6.03 21.87
N THR A 166 16.91 5.71 20.80
CA THR A 166 17.34 6.66 19.77
C THR A 166 16.36 6.69 18.60
N CYS A 167 16.41 7.73 17.77
CA CYS A 167 15.64 7.79 16.52
C CYS A 167 15.94 6.58 15.60
N GLY A 168 17.20 6.12 15.57
CA GLY A 168 17.61 4.91 14.86
C GLY A 168 16.93 3.65 15.38
N ASP A 169 16.90 3.45 16.71
CA ASP A 169 16.21 2.32 17.34
C ASP A 169 14.72 2.29 16.96
N VAL A 170 14.09 3.47 16.83
CA VAL A 170 12.68 3.57 16.42
C VAL A 170 12.49 3.06 14.99
N ILE A 171 13.29 3.54 14.04
CA ILE A 171 13.20 3.13 12.63
C ILE A 171 13.52 1.65 12.46
N ASP A 172 14.57 1.16 13.12
CA ASP A 172 14.97 -0.26 13.06
C ASP A 172 13.94 -1.16 13.73
N GLY A 173 13.36 -0.74 14.86
CA GLY A 173 12.28 -1.45 15.56
C GLY A 173 11.01 -1.57 14.73
N ILE A 174 10.60 -0.50 14.04
CA ILE A 174 9.49 -0.53 13.08
C ILE A 174 9.80 -1.48 11.93
N ALA A 175 10.98 -1.36 11.30
CA ALA A 175 11.37 -2.21 10.19
C ALA A 175 11.34 -3.70 10.57
N HIS A 176 11.92 -4.03 11.72
CA HIS A 176 11.95 -5.39 12.24
C HIS A 176 10.55 -5.93 12.48
N PHE A 177 9.68 -5.15 13.13
CA PHE A 177 8.30 -5.54 13.40
C PHE A 177 7.52 -5.79 12.11
N MET A 178 7.62 -4.91 11.12
CA MET A 178 6.83 -4.99 9.89
C MET A 178 7.24 -6.14 8.96
N ARG A 179 8.50 -6.57 9.04
CA ARG A 179 9.04 -7.69 8.25
C ARG A 179 8.70 -9.07 8.82
N ARG A 180 8.08 -9.13 9.99
CA ARG A 180 7.64 -10.41 10.57
C ARG A 180 6.52 -11.03 9.75
N ILE A 181 6.59 -12.36 9.60
CA ILE A 181 5.53 -13.17 8.99
C ILE A 181 4.27 -13.03 9.84
N VAL A 182 3.13 -12.86 9.17
CA VAL A 182 1.83 -12.75 9.82
C VAL A 182 1.38 -14.13 10.29
N THR A 183 0.92 -14.20 11.53
CA THR A 183 0.30 -15.40 12.10
C THR A 183 -1.17 -15.50 11.69
N LYS A 184 -1.74 -16.71 11.71
CA LYS A 184 -3.15 -16.90 11.38
C LYS A 184 -4.07 -16.06 12.28
N ASP A 185 -3.77 -16.03 13.58
CA ASP A 185 -4.55 -15.30 14.57
C ASP A 185 -4.56 -13.79 14.27
N GLU A 186 -3.41 -13.22 13.86
CA GLU A 186 -3.31 -11.83 13.44
C GLU A 186 -4.12 -11.54 12.17
N VAL A 187 -4.23 -12.48 11.23
CA VAL A 187 -5.12 -12.30 10.06
C VAL A 187 -6.57 -12.34 10.49
N ASP A 188 -6.91 -13.21 11.43
CA ASP A 188 -8.29 -13.45 11.85
C ASP A 188 -8.92 -12.32 12.67
N THR A 189 -8.12 -11.45 13.27
CA THR A 189 -8.62 -10.20 13.88
C THR A 189 -9.15 -9.19 12.86
N PHE A 190 -8.74 -9.27 11.59
CA PHE A 190 -9.17 -8.31 10.56
C PHE A 190 -10.53 -8.66 9.95
N GLY A 191 -11.29 -7.61 9.62
CA GLY A 191 -12.53 -7.73 8.85
C GLY A 191 -12.29 -8.23 7.42
N ALA A 192 -13.35 -8.76 6.78
CA ALA A 192 -13.26 -9.32 5.43
C ALA A 192 -12.75 -8.32 4.37
N ALA A 193 -13.11 -7.03 4.50
CA ALA A 193 -12.62 -5.97 3.63
C ALA A 193 -11.10 -5.76 3.76
N ASP A 194 -10.59 -5.73 5.00
CA ASP A 194 -9.17 -5.58 5.28
C ASP A 194 -8.37 -6.81 4.83
N LYS A 195 -8.90 -8.02 5.06
CA LYS A 195 -8.29 -9.26 4.55
C LYS A 195 -8.12 -9.23 3.04
N LYS A 196 -9.15 -8.78 2.30
CA LYS A 196 -9.08 -8.61 0.84
C LYS A 196 -8.03 -7.55 0.44
N MET A 197 -7.95 -6.46 1.19
CA MET A 197 -6.94 -5.42 0.97
C MET A 197 -5.53 -5.95 1.21
N ALA A 198 -5.32 -6.72 2.29
CA ALA A 198 -4.03 -7.34 2.61
C ALA A 198 -3.58 -8.33 1.52
N VAL A 199 -4.49 -9.16 1.00
CA VAL A 199 -4.20 -10.06 -0.14
C VAL A 199 -3.82 -9.27 -1.40
N THR A 200 -4.48 -8.14 -1.63
CA THR A 200 -4.18 -7.26 -2.78
C THR A 200 -2.79 -6.63 -2.62
N ALA A 201 -2.48 -6.12 -1.44
CA ALA A 201 -1.18 -5.54 -1.09
C ALA A 201 -0.06 -6.59 -1.16
N TYR A 202 -0.28 -7.79 -0.62
CA TYR A 202 0.64 -8.93 -0.70
C TYR A 202 1.11 -9.19 -2.15
N ARG A 203 0.16 -9.23 -3.10
CA ARG A 203 0.47 -9.41 -4.53
C ARG A 203 1.21 -8.22 -5.11
N ARG A 204 0.81 -6.99 -4.74
CA ARG A 204 1.42 -5.75 -5.24
C ARG A 204 2.86 -5.59 -4.77
N HIS A 205 3.12 -5.76 -3.48
CA HIS A 205 4.45 -5.59 -2.88
C HIS A 205 5.50 -6.54 -3.47
N ARG A 206 5.05 -7.71 -3.95
CA ARG A 206 5.91 -8.73 -4.61
C ARG A 206 5.93 -8.63 -6.13
N SER A 207 5.20 -7.69 -6.72
CA SER A 207 5.20 -7.49 -8.17
C SER A 207 6.47 -6.75 -8.62
N THR A 208 6.78 -6.85 -9.91
CA THR A 208 7.87 -6.09 -10.55
C THR A 208 7.44 -4.67 -10.96
N ALA A 209 6.37 -4.13 -10.36
CA ALA A 209 5.93 -2.79 -10.64
C ALA A 209 6.98 -1.77 -10.15
N PRO A 210 7.12 -0.61 -10.82
CA PRO A 210 8.02 0.44 -10.37
C PRO A 210 7.79 0.81 -8.89
N GLY A 211 8.87 1.02 -8.14
CA GLY A 211 8.82 1.35 -6.70
C GLY A 211 8.55 0.18 -5.75
N MET A 212 8.13 -0.98 -6.26
CA MET A 212 7.93 -2.17 -5.43
C MET A 212 9.25 -2.92 -5.22
N PRO A 213 9.47 -3.54 -4.05
CA PRO A 213 10.66 -4.34 -3.78
C PRO A 213 10.71 -5.66 -4.58
N GLY A 214 9.58 -6.09 -5.16
CA GLY A 214 9.51 -7.28 -5.99
C GLY A 214 9.89 -8.55 -5.24
N GLY A 215 10.84 -9.33 -5.78
CA GLY A 215 11.29 -10.59 -5.20
C GLY A 215 12.14 -10.48 -3.93
N ALA A 216 12.43 -9.27 -3.44
CA ALA A 216 13.23 -9.07 -2.23
C ALA A 216 12.46 -9.38 -0.93
N LEU A 217 11.11 -9.38 -0.97
CA LEU A 217 10.29 -9.73 0.18
C LEU A 217 10.09 -11.26 0.30
N PRO A 218 9.90 -11.79 1.52
CA PRO A 218 9.57 -13.20 1.73
C PRO A 218 8.32 -13.63 0.95
N ARG A 219 8.24 -14.91 0.60
CA ARG A 219 7.07 -15.47 -0.10
C ARG A 219 5.84 -15.49 0.81
N GLU A 220 6.02 -15.58 2.11
CA GLU A 220 4.98 -15.53 3.12
C GLU A 220 4.44 -14.11 3.28
N MET A 221 3.18 -13.98 3.72
CA MET A 221 2.59 -12.68 4.05
C MET A 221 3.30 -12.10 5.28
N ILE A 222 3.71 -10.84 5.21
CA ILE A 222 4.36 -10.11 6.30
C ILE A 222 3.44 -9.02 6.84
N ARG A 223 3.68 -8.52 8.05
CA ARG A 223 2.81 -7.51 8.69
C ARG A 223 2.64 -6.24 7.86
N MET A 224 3.65 -5.89 7.05
CA MET A 224 3.53 -4.81 6.08
C MET A 224 2.37 -5.00 5.08
N ASP A 225 2.07 -6.24 4.69
CA ASP A 225 0.96 -6.52 3.78
C ASP A 225 -0.40 -6.19 4.42
N LEU A 226 -0.52 -6.27 5.75
CA LEU A 226 -1.73 -5.91 6.50
C LEU A 226 -2.01 -4.40 6.53
N LEU A 227 -0.97 -3.58 6.31
CA LEU A 227 -1.14 -2.12 6.17
C LEU A 227 -1.77 -1.74 4.83
N GLY A 228 -1.86 -2.66 3.87
CA GLY A 228 -2.48 -2.35 2.58
C GLY A 228 -1.67 -1.29 1.82
N PRO A 229 -2.28 -0.16 1.39
CA PRO A 229 -1.58 0.90 0.66
C PRO A 229 -0.77 1.85 1.55
N TYR A 230 -0.89 1.74 2.88
CA TYR A 230 -0.27 2.66 3.85
C TYR A 230 1.15 2.22 4.22
N THR A 231 2.06 2.19 3.24
CA THR A 231 3.42 1.65 3.44
C THR A 231 4.47 2.71 3.78
N VAL A 232 4.15 3.99 3.68
CA VAL A 232 5.10 5.07 3.91
C VAL A 232 5.04 5.53 5.37
N PHE A 233 6.21 5.74 5.96
CA PHE A 233 6.36 6.32 7.29
C PHE A 233 5.82 7.75 7.29
N GLY A 234 4.72 7.97 8.02
CA GLY A 234 4.07 9.27 8.18
C GLY A 234 4.52 10.05 9.41
N GLY A 235 5.47 9.50 10.19
CA GLY A 235 5.88 10.05 11.47
C GLY A 235 5.27 9.31 12.66
N VAL A 236 5.66 9.74 13.85
CA VAL A 236 5.18 9.28 15.14
C VAL A 236 4.60 10.49 15.87
N GLN A 237 3.44 10.34 16.49
CA GLN A 237 2.77 11.44 17.21
C GLN A 237 2.18 10.97 18.53
N LYS A 238 1.92 11.91 19.44
CA LYS A 238 1.18 11.62 20.66
C LYS A 238 -0.31 11.61 20.36
N SER A 239 -0.99 10.50 20.68
CA SER A 239 -2.42 10.31 20.39
C SER A 239 -3.12 9.67 21.57
N ASP A 240 -3.51 10.52 22.54
CA ASP A 240 -4.15 10.07 23.78
C ASP A 240 -5.46 9.31 23.48
N GLY A 241 -6.19 9.71 22.43
CA GLY A 241 -7.42 9.03 22.01
C GLY A 241 -7.20 7.61 21.50
N LEU A 242 -6.17 7.37 20.68
CA LEU A 242 -5.87 6.02 20.20
C LEU A 242 -5.37 5.13 21.36
N ILE A 243 -4.48 5.66 22.20
CA ILE A 243 -3.89 4.93 23.32
C ILE A 243 -4.98 4.56 24.33
N GLN A 244 -5.85 5.50 24.70
CA GLN A 244 -6.97 5.25 25.60
C GLN A 244 -7.92 4.19 25.04
N ARG A 245 -8.25 4.23 23.73
CA ARG A 245 -9.10 3.21 23.08
C ARG A 245 -8.47 1.82 23.07
N ARG A 246 -7.14 1.72 22.94
CA ARG A 246 -6.44 0.44 22.86
C ARG A 246 -6.14 -0.17 24.22
N CYS A 247 -5.87 0.65 25.22
CA CYS A 247 -5.32 0.20 26.49
C CYS A 247 -6.28 0.37 27.67
N ASN A 248 -7.36 1.14 27.51
CA ASN A 248 -8.26 1.58 28.59
C ASN A 248 -7.54 2.32 29.73
N SER A 249 -6.30 2.79 29.52
CA SER A 249 -5.52 3.55 30.49
C SER A 249 -4.50 4.45 29.80
N ASP A 250 -4.03 5.46 30.53
CA ASP A 250 -2.90 6.29 30.12
C ASP A 250 -1.61 5.48 30.23
N PHE A 251 -0.86 5.39 29.13
CA PHE A 251 0.44 4.73 29.09
C PHE A 251 1.53 5.77 28.83
N PRO A 252 2.46 6.00 29.78
CA PRO A 252 3.62 6.85 29.53
C PRO A 252 4.42 6.28 28.35
N CYS A 253 4.96 7.16 27.51
CA CYS A 253 5.82 6.75 26.39
C CYS A 253 5.14 5.86 25.34
N ALA A 254 3.79 5.89 25.28
CA ALA A 254 3.03 5.35 24.17
C ALA A 254 2.79 6.44 23.11
N PHE A 255 2.98 6.09 21.85
CA PHE A 255 2.80 6.99 20.71
C PHE A 255 2.05 6.27 19.58
N GLU A 256 1.50 7.05 18.65
CA GLU A 256 0.88 6.58 17.42
C GLU A 256 1.90 6.63 16.28
N LEU A 257 2.05 5.50 15.57
CA LEU A 257 2.78 5.43 14.32
C LEU A 257 1.82 5.76 13.17
N LEU A 258 2.03 6.91 12.52
CA LEU A 258 1.29 7.28 11.33
C LEU A 258 1.85 6.54 10.13
N CYS A 259 0.96 5.85 9.43
CA CYS A 259 1.27 5.18 8.16
C CYS A 259 0.48 5.90 7.07
N ILE A 260 1.18 6.49 6.10
CA ILE A 260 0.53 7.23 5.01
C ILE A 260 0.57 6.41 3.73
N GLN A 261 -0.41 6.64 2.87
CA GLN A 261 -0.41 6.06 1.53
C GLN A 261 0.71 6.69 0.71
N MET A 262 1.49 5.86 0.01
CA MET A 262 2.50 6.35 -0.92
C MET A 262 1.84 7.32 -1.91
N PRO A 263 2.29 8.59 -2.00
CA PRO A 263 1.76 9.50 -2.99
C PRO A 263 2.12 8.93 -4.36
N MET A 264 1.10 8.56 -5.14
CA MET A 264 1.33 8.02 -6.47
C MET A 264 2.06 9.07 -7.30
N THR A 265 3.16 8.66 -7.93
CA THR A 265 3.93 9.54 -8.82
C THR A 265 3.05 9.97 -10.00
N GLN A 266 3.32 11.13 -10.61
CA GLN A 266 2.54 11.57 -11.76
C GLN A 266 2.58 10.57 -12.94
N SER A 267 3.68 9.83 -13.09
CA SER A 267 3.76 8.71 -14.04
C SER A 267 2.79 7.59 -13.68
N GLU A 268 2.75 7.15 -12.42
CA GLU A 268 1.81 6.11 -11.98
C GLU A 268 0.36 6.57 -12.10
N ILE A 269 0.07 7.85 -11.82
CA ILE A 269 -1.24 8.45 -12.01
C ILE A 269 -1.62 8.38 -13.50
N ARG A 270 -0.73 8.77 -14.41
CA ARG A 270 -0.96 8.68 -15.86
C ARG A 270 -1.18 7.25 -16.33
N ASP A 271 -0.39 6.31 -15.83
CA ASP A 271 -0.51 4.88 -16.17
C ASP A 271 -1.83 4.28 -15.65
N LEU A 272 -2.25 4.63 -14.44
CA LEU A 272 -3.53 4.22 -13.89
C LEU A 272 -4.70 4.80 -14.69
N GLN A 273 -4.62 6.08 -15.05
CA GLN A 273 -5.61 6.72 -15.92
C GLN A 273 -5.65 6.08 -17.31
N ALA A 274 -4.50 5.66 -17.86
CA ALA A 274 -4.46 4.94 -19.13
C ALA A 274 -5.10 3.55 -19.03
N ARG A 275 -4.84 2.80 -17.94
CA ARG A 275 -5.47 1.49 -17.70
C ARG A 275 -6.98 1.60 -17.48
N GLN A 276 -7.44 2.58 -16.70
CA GLN A 276 -8.86 2.83 -16.50
C GLN A 276 -9.57 3.14 -17.81
N ARG A 277 -8.98 4.02 -18.65
CA ARG A 277 -9.52 4.30 -19.99
C ARG A 277 -9.59 3.04 -20.87
N ALA A 278 -8.54 2.22 -20.87
CA ALA A 278 -8.52 0.98 -21.65
C ALA A 278 -9.55 -0.06 -21.13
N GLU A 279 -9.79 -0.13 -19.82
CA GLU A 279 -10.80 -1.01 -19.23
C GLU A 279 -12.22 -0.53 -19.52
N GLU A 280 -12.47 0.78 -19.42
CA GLU A 280 -13.75 1.37 -19.80
C GLU A 280 -14.04 1.20 -21.29
N GLU A 281 -13.04 1.36 -22.15
CA GLU A 281 -13.15 1.10 -23.59
C GLU A 281 -13.49 -0.37 -23.85
N ARG A 282 -12.83 -1.30 -23.16
CA ARG A 282 -13.17 -2.74 -23.23
C ARG A 282 -14.58 -3.02 -22.72
N ARG A 283 -15.03 -2.34 -21.66
CA ARG A 283 -16.39 -2.48 -21.14
C ARG A 283 -17.42 -1.98 -22.16
N ARG A 284 -17.21 -0.78 -22.72
CA ARG A 284 -18.06 -0.21 -23.77
C ARG A 284 -18.12 -1.10 -25.00
N ALA A 285 -16.98 -1.59 -25.48
CA ALA A 285 -16.93 -2.51 -26.63
C ALA A 285 -17.70 -3.82 -26.36
N ARG A 286 -17.68 -4.34 -25.12
CA ARG A 286 -18.48 -5.52 -24.74
C ARG A 286 -19.97 -5.21 -24.71
N GLU A 287 -20.35 -4.06 -24.15
CA GLU A 287 -21.75 -3.61 -24.10
C GLU A 287 -22.29 -3.38 -25.52
N GLU A 288 -21.53 -2.71 -26.39
CA GLU A 288 -21.87 -2.49 -27.81
C GLU A 288 -22.00 -3.81 -28.57
N ALA A 289 -21.07 -4.75 -28.38
CA ALA A 289 -21.15 -6.08 -28.98
C ALA A 289 -22.37 -6.87 -28.49
N GLU A 290 -22.75 -6.72 -27.21
CA GLU A 290 -23.97 -7.33 -26.67
C GLU A 290 -25.23 -6.72 -27.28
N VAL A 291 -25.27 -5.40 -27.45
CA VAL A 291 -26.38 -4.69 -28.11
C VAL A 291 -26.51 -5.13 -29.56
N GLN A 292 -25.41 -5.15 -30.32
CA GLN A 292 -25.39 -5.64 -31.70
C GLN A 292 -25.88 -7.07 -31.80
N ARG A 293 -25.43 -7.95 -30.89
CA ARG A 293 -25.90 -9.34 -30.85
C ARG A 293 -27.40 -9.44 -30.57
N ARG A 294 -27.94 -8.59 -29.68
CA ARG A 294 -29.38 -8.53 -29.41
C ARG A 294 -30.16 -8.02 -30.63
N GLU A 295 -29.64 -7.01 -31.33
CA GLU A 295 -30.25 -6.48 -32.56
C GLU A 295 -30.24 -7.49 -33.70
N GLU A 296 -29.15 -8.23 -33.88
CA GLU A 296 -29.06 -9.33 -34.86
C GLU A 296 -30.05 -10.46 -34.54
N ASP A 297 -30.18 -10.83 -33.27
CA ASP A 297 -31.16 -11.84 -32.83
C ASP A 297 -32.60 -11.37 -33.08
N ILE A 298 -32.91 -10.09 -32.86
CA ILE A 298 -34.22 -9.49 -33.17
C ILE A 298 -34.46 -9.55 -34.68
N ARG A 299 -33.51 -9.06 -35.49
CA ARG A 299 -33.61 -9.07 -36.96
C ARG A 299 -33.79 -10.49 -37.51
N ARG A 300 -33.11 -11.47 -36.92
CA ARG A 300 -33.24 -12.89 -37.30
C ARG A 300 -34.64 -13.42 -36.99
N ARG A 301 -35.22 -13.06 -35.84
CA ARG A 301 -36.59 -13.44 -35.46
C ARG A 301 -37.62 -12.79 -36.39
N GLU A 302 -37.46 -11.50 -36.70
CA GLU A 302 -38.33 -10.79 -37.64
C GLU A 302 -38.30 -11.43 -39.04
N ALA A 303 -37.12 -11.75 -39.56
CA ALA A 303 -36.98 -12.43 -40.84
C ALA A 303 -37.62 -13.84 -40.83
N GLU A 304 -37.56 -14.57 -39.71
CA GLU A 304 -38.24 -15.86 -39.57
C GLU A 304 -39.77 -15.70 -39.57
N VAL A 305 -40.30 -14.68 -38.88
CA VAL A 305 -41.74 -14.36 -38.88
C VAL A 305 -42.21 -14.00 -40.29
N GLN A 306 -41.50 -13.12 -41.00
CA GLN A 306 -41.83 -12.76 -42.37
C GLN A 306 -41.82 -13.97 -43.32
N ARG A 307 -40.86 -14.89 -43.17
CA ARG A 307 -40.84 -16.15 -43.95
C ARG A 307 -42.05 -17.03 -43.66
N ARG A 308 -42.48 -17.10 -42.40
CA ARG A 308 -43.68 -17.87 -42.02
C ARG A 308 -44.94 -17.24 -42.59
N GLU A 309 -45.06 -15.92 -42.54
CA GLU A 309 -46.18 -15.17 -43.12
C GLU A 309 -46.25 -15.37 -44.64
N ALA A 310 -45.14 -15.20 -45.37
CA ALA A 310 -45.08 -15.42 -46.81
C ALA A 310 -45.43 -16.88 -47.20
N ALA A 311 -44.99 -17.86 -46.41
CA ALA A 311 -45.35 -19.26 -46.62
C ALA A 311 -46.85 -19.52 -46.37
N GLN A 312 -47.45 -18.87 -45.37
CA GLN A 312 -48.89 -18.94 -45.10
C GLN A 312 -49.70 -18.30 -46.23
N GLU A 313 -49.29 -17.13 -46.73
CA GLU A 313 -49.95 -16.47 -47.87
C GLU A 313 -49.91 -17.34 -49.13
N THR A 314 -48.75 -17.93 -49.43
CA THR A 314 -48.60 -18.85 -50.58
C THR A 314 -49.56 -20.03 -50.46
N ARG A 315 -49.65 -20.62 -49.25
CA ARG A 315 -50.57 -21.73 -48.97
C ARG A 315 -52.04 -21.31 -49.07
N GLN A 316 -52.39 -20.11 -48.62
CA GLN A 316 -53.74 -19.58 -48.78
C GLN A 316 -54.09 -19.37 -50.26
N ARG A 317 -53.16 -18.87 -51.07
CA ARG A 317 -53.36 -18.72 -52.52
C ARG A 317 -53.57 -20.06 -53.21
N GLU A 318 -52.78 -21.08 -52.86
CA GLU A 318 -52.96 -22.44 -53.38
C GLU A 318 -54.34 -23.00 -53.02
N LEU A 319 -54.78 -22.87 -51.76
CA LEU A 319 -56.11 -23.30 -51.33
C LEU A 319 -57.23 -22.59 -52.12
N THR A 320 -57.12 -21.28 -52.32
CA THR A 320 -58.13 -20.53 -53.12
C THR A 320 -58.11 -20.91 -54.61
N ALA A 321 -56.97 -21.33 -55.16
CA ALA A 321 -56.86 -21.77 -56.55
C ALA A 321 -57.44 -23.18 -56.74
N GLU A 322 -57.23 -24.08 -55.78
CA GLU A 322 -57.84 -25.42 -55.78
C GLU A 322 -59.37 -25.35 -55.69
N ASP A 323 -59.92 -24.46 -54.87
CA ASP A 323 -61.37 -24.24 -54.77
C ASP A 323 -61.98 -23.71 -56.09
N ALA A 324 -61.22 -22.92 -56.86
CA ALA A 324 -61.66 -22.42 -58.16
C ALA A 324 -61.67 -23.50 -59.27
N HIS A 325 -60.91 -24.60 -59.12
CA HIS A 325 -60.88 -25.71 -60.09
C HIS A 325 -61.75 -26.91 -59.68
N SER A 326 -62.26 -26.94 -58.45
CA SER A 326 -63.08 -28.04 -57.92
C SER A 326 -64.61 -27.86 -58.13
N SER A 327 -65.04 -27.05 -59.10
CA SER A 327 -66.47 -26.87 -59.44
C SER A 327 -66.99 -27.83 -60.53
N SER A 328 -66.15 -28.74 -61.06
CA SER A 328 -66.60 -29.79 -62.00
C SER A 328 -66.61 -31.18 -61.37
N GLY A 329 -67.70 -31.44 -60.64
CA GLY A 329 -68.40 -32.72 -60.52
C GLY A 329 -67.60 -34.00 -60.25
N ARG A 330 -67.77 -34.55 -59.05
CA ARG A 330 -67.98 -36.01 -58.90
C ARG A 330 -68.70 -36.36 -57.59
N PRO A 331 -69.79 -37.16 -57.63
CA PRO A 331 -70.48 -37.59 -56.43
C PRO A 331 -69.82 -38.81 -55.79
N GLY A 332 -69.79 -38.79 -54.47
CA GLY A 332 -70.04 -39.95 -53.60
C GLY A 332 -68.99 -41.06 -53.57
N ARG A 333 -68.26 -41.15 -52.45
CA ARG A 333 -68.02 -42.47 -51.82
C ARG A 333 -67.69 -42.33 -50.35
N SER A 334 -68.65 -42.76 -49.53
CA SER A 334 -68.49 -43.10 -48.12
C SER A 334 -67.49 -44.25 -47.99
N VAL A 335 -66.41 -44.04 -47.24
CA VAL A 335 -65.56 -45.13 -46.73
C VAL A 335 -65.30 -44.89 -45.25
N SER A 336 -65.98 -45.71 -44.46
CA SER A 336 -65.71 -46.03 -43.07
C SER A 336 -64.37 -46.77 -42.93
N ARG A 337 -63.49 -46.29 -42.05
CA ARG A 337 -62.38 -47.09 -41.47
C ARG A 337 -61.85 -46.37 -40.22
N SER A 338 -62.32 -46.70 -39.02
CA SER A 338 -61.73 -47.68 -38.10
C SER A 338 -60.20 -47.63 -37.96
N GLY A 339 -59.74 -47.35 -36.73
CA GLY A 339 -58.50 -47.94 -36.20
C GLY A 339 -57.47 -46.96 -35.65
N SER A 340 -57.26 -47.08 -34.33
CA SER A 340 -55.95 -47.14 -33.68
C SER A 340 -55.37 -45.85 -33.10
N THR A 341 -55.73 -45.65 -31.83
CA THR A 341 -54.84 -45.26 -30.73
C THR A 341 -53.41 -45.77 -30.88
N ALA A 342 -52.43 -44.87 -30.83
CA ALA A 342 -51.08 -45.17 -30.36
C ALA A 342 -50.51 -43.92 -29.68
N ALA A 343 -50.45 -43.98 -28.35
CA ALA A 343 -49.68 -43.08 -27.52
C ALA A 343 -48.20 -43.19 -27.88
N SER A 344 -47.51 -42.06 -27.95
CA SER A 344 -46.05 -42.02 -27.88
C SER A 344 -45.62 -40.79 -27.11
N SER A 345 -45.53 -41.00 -25.81
CA SER A 345 -44.75 -40.21 -24.86
C SER A 345 -43.30 -40.13 -25.32
N ARG A 346 -42.83 -38.92 -25.63
CA ARG A 346 -41.40 -38.61 -25.70
C ARG A 346 -41.04 -37.65 -24.58
N THR A 347 -40.67 -38.24 -23.45
CA THR A 347 -39.87 -37.64 -22.39
C THR A 347 -38.48 -37.36 -22.94
N SER A 348 -38.03 -36.10 -22.85
CA SER A 348 -36.63 -35.74 -23.08
C SER A 348 -36.01 -35.33 -21.74
N SER A 349 -35.51 -36.33 -21.02
CA SER A 349 -34.65 -36.17 -19.85
C SER A 349 -33.20 -36.02 -20.32
N THR A 350 -32.60 -34.84 -20.11
CA THR A 350 -31.16 -34.65 -20.28
C THR A 350 -30.48 -34.87 -18.92
N THR A 351 -29.98 -36.09 -18.73
CA THR A 351 -29.23 -36.52 -17.56
C THR A 351 -27.74 -36.24 -17.76
N ARG A 352 -27.24 -35.31 -16.95
CA ARG A 352 -25.96 -35.32 -16.23
C ARG A 352 -25.12 -36.61 -16.38
N THR A 353 -23.99 -36.53 -17.10
CA THR A 353 -22.88 -37.50 -17.00
C THR A 353 -21.73 -36.91 -16.21
N GLY A 354 -21.53 -37.43 -15.01
CA GLY A 354 -20.24 -37.37 -14.32
C GLY A 354 -19.31 -38.44 -14.90
N ILE A 355 -18.04 -38.09 -15.07
CA ILE A 355 -16.96 -39.01 -15.39
C ILE A 355 -16.14 -39.17 -14.10
N THR A 356 -16.08 -40.41 -13.59
CA THR A 356 -15.16 -40.86 -12.55
C THR A 356 -14.45 -42.11 -13.07
N SER A 357 -13.11 -42.08 -13.12
CA SER A 357 -12.19 -43.20 -12.88
C SER A 357 -10.76 -42.70 -13.21
N VAL A 358 -9.90 -42.38 -12.24
CA VAL A 358 -9.07 -43.28 -11.41
C VAL A 358 -7.93 -43.94 -12.21
N SER A 359 -6.68 -43.56 -11.89
CA SER A 359 -5.50 -44.43 -11.62
C SER A 359 -4.22 -43.58 -11.70
N ARG A 360 -3.58 -43.25 -10.57
CA ARG A 360 -2.50 -44.01 -9.87
C ARG A 360 -1.09 -43.74 -10.41
N SER A 361 -0.30 -43.00 -9.63
CA SER A 361 1.02 -43.41 -9.11
C SER A 361 1.56 -42.29 -8.19
N SER A 362 1.71 -42.51 -6.88
CA SER A 362 2.97 -42.92 -6.21
C SER A 362 4.11 -41.92 -6.48
N SER A 363 4.87 -41.33 -5.57
CA SER A 363 5.23 -41.59 -4.17
C SER A 363 6.11 -40.38 -3.78
N ARG A 364 5.94 -39.69 -2.65
CA ARG A 364 6.80 -39.86 -1.47
C ARG A 364 6.25 -39.04 -0.31
N ARG A 365 5.97 -39.76 0.78
CA ARG A 365 5.87 -39.25 2.15
C ARG A 365 7.28 -39.11 2.73
N THR A 366 7.46 -38.10 3.57
CA THR A 366 8.24 -38.17 4.82
C THR A 366 7.43 -37.52 5.94
N PRO A 367 7.63 -37.94 7.19
CA PRO A 367 6.54 -38.10 8.16
C PRO A 367 6.26 -36.86 9.02
N ALA A 368 5.04 -36.86 9.55
CA ALA A 368 4.52 -36.00 10.59
C ALA A 368 5.26 -36.22 11.91
N ALA A 369 5.60 -35.12 12.58
CA ALA A 369 5.89 -35.12 14.00
C ALA A 369 4.56 -35.18 14.77
N THR A 370 4.41 -36.25 15.54
CA THR A 370 3.43 -36.45 16.61
C THR A 370 3.56 -35.32 17.63
N VAL A 371 2.49 -34.56 17.88
CA VAL A 371 2.37 -33.73 19.08
C VAL A 371 1.20 -34.30 19.87
N GLU A 372 1.53 -34.70 21.08
CA GLU A 372 0.71 -35.41 22.03
C GLU A 372 -0.51 -34.60 22.45
N THR A 373 -1.62 -35.31 22.58
CA THR A 373 -2.78 -34.93 23.36
C THR A 373 -2.38 -34.74 24.82
N ILE A 374 -2.49 -33.51 25.32
CA ILE A 374 -2.52 -33.22 26.76
C ILE A 374 -3.98 -33.32 27.21
N SER A 375 -4.25 -34.38 27.95
CA SER A 375 -5.37 -34.54 28.86
C SER A 375 -4.84 -34.19 30.26
N ASP A 376 -5.53 -33.31 30.98
CA ASP A 376 -5.53 -33.09 32.44
C ASP A 376 -6.62 -32.00 32.61
N ASP A 377 -7.85 -32.21 33.12
CA ASP A 377 -8.24 -32.79 34.40
C ASP A 377 -7.34 -32.33 35.54
N ASP A 378 -7.69 -31.20 36.17
CA ASP A 378 -7.62 -31.08 37.62
C ASP A 378 -8.55 -29.97 38.14
N ASP A 379 -9.51 -30.43 38.94
CA ASP A 379 -10.29 -29.68 39.93
C ASP A 379 -9.38 -29.22 41.08
N GLN A 380 -9.41 -27.91 41.42
CA GLN A 380 -9.59 -27.40 42.80
C GLN A 380 -9.71 -25.87 42.84
#